data_AF-R6QJM4-F1
#
_entry.id   AF-R6QJM4-F1
#
_cell.length_a   1.000
_cell.length_b   1.000
_cell.length_c   1.000
_cell.angle_alpha   90.00
_cell.angle_beta   90.00
_cell.angle_gamma   90.00
#
_symmetry.space_group_name_H-M   'P 1'
#
loop_
_entity.id
_entity.type
_entity.pdbx_description
1 polymer ?
#
loop_
_entity_poly.entity_id
_entity_poly.type
_entity_poly.pdbx_seq_one_letter_code
_entity_poly.pdbx_strand_id
1 'polypeptide(L)'
;MKSQKGLTLAGTIFFVLIIAFIVFGVVYYVRMQTTKEELEDMKTDLLLVQAKVKKISSDYILEKKDEILIGTKLTDIKDEPIIQEFLNNNSIDIEEKDKKYYAINQQNLDEMGLPQVKLEENSYYIVEYTDGTVYYTKGYELAGSNYYDIDNIEGLKLEQ
;
A
#
# COMPACT_ATOMS: atom_id res chain seq x y z
N MET A 1 -42.51 2.68 -51.71
CA MET A 1 -42.09 1.86 -50.55
C MET A 1 -40.59 2.11 -50.31
N LYS A 2 -40.18 2.55 -49.12
CA LYS A 2 -38.75 2.77 -48.79
C LYS A 2 -38.06 1.40 -48.65
N SER A 3 -37.00 1.13 -49.41
CA SER A 3 -36.23 -0.11 -49.27
C SER A 3 -35.43 -0.05 -47.97
N GLN A 4 -35.77 -0.88 -46.99
CA GLN A 4 -34.88 -1.13 -45.85
C GLN A 4 -33.75 -2.04 -46.34
N LYS A 5 -32.61 -1.43 -46.70
CA LYS A 5 -31.37 -2.18 -46.85
C LYS A 5 -30.87 -2.48 -45.44
N GLY A 6 -31.18 -3.69 -44.95
CA GLY A 6 -30.56 -4.20 -43.73
C GLY A 6 -29.04 -4.27 -43.90
N LEU A 7 -28.31 -4.17 -42.79
CA LEU A 7 -26.86 -4.31 -42.76
C LEU A 7 -26.49 -5.70 -43.31
N THR A 8 -25.60 -5.76 -44.30
CA THR A 8 -25.08 -7.04 -44.82
C THR A 8 -24.35 -7.80 -43.71
N LEU A 9 -24.36 -9.14 -43.76
CA LEU A 9 -23.72 -10.00 -42.75
C LEU A 9 -22.28 -9.56 -42.41
N ALA A 10 -21.50 -9.20 -43.44
CA ALA A 10 -20.13 -8.70 -43.28
C ALA A 10 -20.07 -7.35 -42.53
N GLY A 11 -21.01 -6.45 -42.80
CA GLY A 11 -21.15 -5.18 -42.07
C GLY A 11 -21.48 -5.41 -40.60
N THR A 12 -22.41 -6.32 -40.31
CA THR A 12 -22.77 -6.66 -38.92
C THR A 12 -21.59 -7.19 -38.12
N ILE A 13 -20.81 -8.11 -38.70
CA ILE A 13 -19.62 -8.67 -38.05
C ILE A 13 -18.59 -7.57 -37.75
N PHE A 14 -18.35 -6.67 -38.70
CA PHE A 14 -17.43 -5.55 -38.52
C PHE A 14 -17.87 -4.61 -37.38
N PHE A 15 -19.15 -4.26 -37.31
CA PHE A 15 -19.68 -3.42 -36.22
C PHE A 15 -19.61 -4.08 -34.85
N VAL A 16 -19.86 -5.40 -34.76
CA VAL A 16 -19.73 -6.14 -33.49
C VAL A 16 -18.29 -6.13 -32.98
N LEU A 17 -17.30 -6.30 -33.88
CA LEU A 17 -15.88 -6.22 -33.50
C LEU A 17 -15.50 -4.83 -32.99
N ILE A 18 -15.96 -3.76 -33.64
CA ILE A 18 -15.72 -2.39 -33.18
C ILE A 18 -16.28 -2.17 -31.77
N ILE A 19 -17.53 -2.60 -31.53
CA ILE A 19 -18.16 -2.46 -30.22
C ILE A 19 -17.37 -3.26 -29.17
N ALA A 20 -16.93 -4.47 -29.48
CA ALA A 20 -16.10 -5.28 -28.59
C ALA A 20 -14.77 -4.59 -28.23
N PHE A 21 -14.09 -3.99 -29.21
CA PHE A 21 -12.86 -3.22 -28.97
C PHE A 21 -13.10 -1.98 -28.09
N ILE A 22 -14.19 -1.25 -28.33
CA ILE A 22 -14.55 -0.07 -27.51
C ILE A 22 -14.82 -0.50 -26.07
N VAL A 23 -15.62 -1.54 -25.86
CA VAL A 23 -15.92 -2.07 -24.52
C VAL A 23 -14.64 -2.50 -23.81
N PHE A 24 -13.75 -3.23 -24.50
CA PHE A 24 -12.47 -3.62 -23.95
C PHE A 24 -11.60 -2.41 -23.55
N GLY A 25 -11.52 -1.40 -24.42
CA GLY A 25 -10.76 -0.18 -24.16
C GLY A 25 -11.28 0.60 -22.96
N VAL A 26 -12.61 0.74 -22.81
CA VAL A 26 -13.23 1.42 -21.66
C VAL A 26 -12.96 0.65 -20.37
N VAL A 27 -13.14 -0.68 -20.37
CA VAL A 27 -12.87 -1.52 -19.18
C VAL A 27 -11.41 -1.42 -18.76
N TYR A 28 -10.47 -1.46 -19.72
CA TYR A 28 -9.05 -1.34 -19.45
C TYR A 28 -8.69 0.04 -18.88
N TYR A 29 -9.23 1.12 -19.46
CA TYR A 29 -8.99 2.48 -18.99
C TYR A 29 -9.49 2.70 -17.56
N VAL A 30 -10.69 2.22 -17.23
CA VAL A 30 -11.25 2.33 -15.87
C VAL A 30 -10.37 1.58 -14.87
N ARG A 31 -9.95 0.34 -15.17
CA ARG A 31 -9.05 -0.42 -14.30
C ARG A 31 -7.73 0.31 -14.05
N MET A 32 -7.12 0.86 -15.09
CA MET A 32 -5.87 1.61 -14.99
C MET A 32 -6.01 2.86 -14.11
N GLN A 33 -7.12 3.57 -14.18
CA GLN A 33 -7.41 4.74 -13.32
C GLN A 33 -7.56 4.32 -11.85
N THR A 34 -8.36 3.29 -11.56
CA THR A 34 -8.57 2.81 -10.19
C THR A 34 -7.27 2.37 -9.53
N THR A 35 -6.41 1.62 -10.23
CA THR A 35 -5.11 1.19 -9.69
C THR A 35 -4.17 2.36 -9.40
N LYS A 36 -4.25 3.46 -10.16
CA LYS A 36 -3.47 4.68 -9.90
C LYS A 36 -3.98 5.43 -8.68
N GLU A 37 -5.29 5.55 -8.52
CA GLU A 37 -5.90 6.19 -7.35
C GLU A 37 -5.56 5.42 -6.07
N GLU A 38 -5.70 4.09 -6.08
CA GLU A 38 -5.34 3.23 -4.94
C GLU A 38 -3.86 3.36 -4.53
N LEU A 39 -2.96 3.52 -5.51
CA LEU A 39 -1.53 3.73 -5.25
C LEU A 39 -1.24 5.09 -4.60
N GLU A 40 -1.85 6.17 -5.12
CA GLU A 40 -1.66 7.51 -4.56
C GLU A 40 -2.29 7.62 -3.16
N ASP A 41 -3.43 6.96 -2.92
CA ASP A 41 -4.04 6.87 -1.59
C ASP A 41 -3.12 6.12 -0.62
N MET A 42 -2.60 4.94 -1.00
CA MET A 42 -1.66 4.20 -0.16
C MET A 42 -0.37 4.99 0.12
N LYS A 43 0.18 5.67 -0.89
CA LYS A 43 1.36 6.52 -0.72
C LYS A 43 1.08 7.63 0.29
N THR A 44 -0.09 8.25 0.18
CA THR A 44 -0.53 9.30 1.10
C THR A 44 -0.64 8.77 2.53
N ASP A 45 -1.25 7.60 2.70
CA ASP A 45 -1.38 6.96 4.00
C ASP A 45 -0.01 6.60 4.61
N LEU A 46 0.89 5.99 3.83
CA LEU A 46 2.27 5.72 4.24
C LEU A 46 3.01 7.00 4.67
N LEU A 47 2.87 8.10 3.91
CA LEU A 47 3.45 9.40 4.26
C LEU A 47 2.91 9.95 5.59
N LEU A 48 1.60 9.86 5.80
CA LEU A 48 0.96 10.33 7.02
C LEU A 48 1.44 9.54 8.24
N VAL A 49 1.50 8.21 8.12
CA VAL A 49 2.02 7.33 9.18
C VAL A 49 3.49 7.64 9.43
N GLN A 50 4.32 7.73 8.38
CA GLN A 50 5.75 8.03 8.52
C GLN A 50 6.00 9.39 9.18
N ALA A 51 5.22 10.43 8.85
CA ALA A 51 5.33 11.73 9.49
C ALA A 51 5.06 11.65 11.01
N LYS A 52 4.03 10.89 11.43
CA LYS A 52 3.73 10.67 12.85
C LYS A 52 4.83 9.86 13.53
N VAL A 53 5.31 8.80 12.91
CA VAL A 53 6.40 7.96 13.43
C VAL A 53 7.68 8.77 13.61
N LYS A 54 8.08 9.61 12.64
CA LYS A 54 9.24 10.50 12.75
C LYS A 54 9.12 11.50 13.90
N LYS A 55 7.92 12.02 14.15
CA LYS A 55 7.67 12.87 15.32
C LYS A 55 7.86 12.08 16.62
N ILE A 56 7.24 10.90 16.74
CA ILE A 56 7.36 10.03 17.92
C ILE A 56 8.82 9.62 18.15
N SER A 57 9.54 9.27 17.09
CA SER A 57 10.98 8.98 17.09
C SER A 57 11.79 10.16 17.65
N SER A 58 11.50 11.38 17.19
CA SER A 58 12.15 12.59 17.71
C SER A 58 11.87 12.80 19.19
N ASP A 59 10.61 12.65 19.62
CA ASP A 59 10.21 12.76 21.03
C ASP A 59 10.92 11.68 21.88
N TYR A 60 11.04 10.44 21.38
CA TYR A 60 11.78 9.35 22.01
C TYR A 60 13.28 9.63 22.14
N ILE A 61 13.90 10.21 21.11
CA ILE A 61 15.33 10.57 21.15
C ILE A 61 15.60 11.59 22.27
N LEU A 62 14.67 12.52 22.49
CA LEU A 62 14.78 13.55 23.52
C LEU A 62 14.50 13.02 24.92
N GLU A 63 13.44 12.23 25.09
CA GLU A 63 12.99 11.79 26.41
C GLU A 63 13.54 10.44 26.86
N LYS A 64 13.92 9.58 25.92
CA LYS A 64 14.39 8.20 26.13
C LYS A 64 13.42 7.33 26.95
N LYS A 65 12.11 7.57 26.81
CA LYS A 65 11.05 6.80 27.47
C LYS A 65 10.33 5.92 26.45
N ASP A 66 10.39 4.61 26.68
CA ASP A 66 9.72 3.62 25.82
C ASP A 66 8.17 3.78 25.82
N GLU A 67 7.59 4.43 26.84
CA GLU A 67 6.14 4.73 26.94
C GLU A 67 5.61 5.65 25.83
N ILE A 68 6.49 6.38 25.15
CA ILE A 68 6.13 7.28 24.04
C ILE A 68 5.93 6.48 22.74
N LEU A 69 6.50 5.27 22.65
CA LEU A 69 6.40 4.42 21.48
C LEU A 69 5.02 3.76 21.44
N ILE A 70 4.36 3.85 20.29
CA ILE A 70 3.01 3.32 20.08
C ILE A 70 3.11 2.00 19.31
N GLY A 71 2.26 1.03 19.66
CA GLY A 71 2.13 -0.26 18.98
C GLY A 71 2.54 -1.46 19.83
N THR A 72 2.50 -2.63 19.19
CA THR A 72 2.96 -3.89 19.78
C THR A 72 4.39 -4.18 19.35
N LYS A 73 5.28 -4.54 20.27
CA LYS A 73 6.67 -4.89 19.90
C LYS A 73 6.68 -6.07 18.95
N LEU A 74 7.47 -5.98 17.88
CA LEU A 74 7.50 -7.00 16.85
C LEU A 74 8.05 -8.34 17.37
N THR A 75 8.92 -8.30 18.38
CA THR A 75 9.43 -9.49 19.09
C THR A 75 8.34 -10.31 19.78
N ASP A 76 7.25 -9.66 20.19
CA ASP A 76 6.18 -10.28 20.98
C ASP A 76 5.17 -11.00 20.09
N ILE A 77 5.12 -10.63 18.80
CA ILE A 77 4.20 -11.16 17.78
C ILE A 77 4.93 -11.77 16.58
N LYS A 78 6.23 -12.05 16.70
CA LYS A 78 7.07 -12.56 15.60
C LYS A 78 6.61 -13.90 15.04
N ASP A 79 5.78 -14.63 15.79
CA ASP A 79 5.25 -15.94 15.40
C ASP A 79 3.95 -15.82 14.58
N GLU A 80 3.37 -14.62 14.43
CA GLU A 80 2.23 -14.41 13.55
C GLU A 80 2.61 -14.62 12.08
N PRO A 81 1.81 -15.36 11.28
CA PRO A 81 2.18 -15.72 9.91
C PRO A 81 2.53 -14.52 9.01
N ILE A 82 1.75 -13.44 9.09
CA ILE A 82 1.99 -12.24 8.28
C ILE A 82 3.27 -11.50 8.69
N ILE A 83 3.61 -11.52 9.97
CA ILE A 83 4.85 -10.91 10.47
C ILE A 83 6.04 -11.73 9.99
N GLN A 84 5.98 -13.06 10.09
CA GLN A 84 7.04 -13.93 9.55
C GLN A 84 7.25 -13.74 8.06
N GLU A 85 6.17 -13.69 7.28
CA GLU A 85 6.25 -13.44 5.84
C GLU A 85 6.90 -12.09 5.53
N PHE A 86 6.46 -11.03 6.21
CA PHE A 86 7.03 -9.69 6.06
C PHE A 86 8.54 -9.65 6.37
N LEU A 87 8.96 -10.24 7.51
CA LEU A 87 10.35 -10.25 7.94
C LEU A 87 11.25 -11.00 6.96
N ASN A 88 10.78 -12.15 6.46
CA ASN A 88 11.51 -12.95 5.47
C ASN A 88 11.66 -12.19 4.14
N ASN A 89 10.59 -11.54 3.67
CA ASN A 89 10.59 -10.83 2.39
C ASN A 89 11.49 -9.58 2.41
N ASN A 90 11.59 -8.91 3.56
CA ASN A 90 12.33 -7.65 3.68
C ASN A 90 13.73 -7.80 4.32
N SER A 91 14.13 -9.02 4.70
CA SER A 91 15.42 -9.30 5.36
C SER A 91 15.68 -8.41 6.59
N ILE A 92 14.64 -8.18 7.40
CA ILE A 92 14.71 -7.31 8.58
C ILE A 92 15.13 -8.13 9.80
N ASP A 93 16.23 -7.70 10.44
CA ASP A 93 16.65 -8.23 11.74
C ASP A 93 16.00 -7.43 12.88
N ILE A 94 15.03 -8.05 13.55
CA ILE A 94 14.29 -7.46 14.67
C ILE A 94 15.02 -7.56 16.01
N GLU A 95 16.11 -8.33 16.07
CA GLU A 95 16.93 -8.52 17.28
C GLU A 95 18.11 -7.54 17.36
N GLU A 96 18.25 -6.66 16.36
CA GLU A 96 19.25 -5.59 16.34
C GLU A 96 19.07 -4.66 17.56
N LYS A 97 20.05 -4.65 18.46
CA LYS A 97 19.95 -4.04 19.81
C LYS A 97 19.52 -2.57 19.83
N ASP A 98 19.90 -1.82 18.80
CA ASP A 98 19.70 -0.38 18.76
C ASP A 98 18.42 0.02 18.01
N LYS A 99 17.71 -0.93 17.40
CA LYS A 99 16.48 -0.68 16.66
C LYS A 99 15.24 -1.04 17.46
N LYS A 100 14.15 -0.35 17.14
CA LYS A 100 12.89 -0.42 17.87
C LYS A 100 11.74 -0.68 16.90
N TYR A 101 11.44 -1.96 16.68
CA TYR A 101 10.40 -2.41 15.76
C TYR A 101 9.07 -2.67 16.46
N TYR A 102 8.01 -2.08 15.91
CA TYR A 102 6.64 -2.19 16.42
C TYR A 102 5.66 -2.42 15.27
N ALA A 103 4.58 -3.16 15.54
CA ALA A 103 3.42 -3.26 14.67
C ALA A 103 2.33 -2.30 15.14
N ILE A 104 1.78 -1.55 14.20
CA ILE A 104 0.71 -0.57 14.39
C ILE A 104 -0.57 -1.18 13.80
N ASN A 105 -1.57 -1.36 14.65
CA ASN A 105 -2.91 -1.78 14.25
C ASN A 105 -3.86 -0.56 14.12
N GLN A 106 -5.14 -0.80 13.81
CA GLN A 106 -6.09 0.29 13.59
C GLN A 106 -6.31 1.15 14.84
N GLN A 107 -6.37 0.54 16.02
CA GLN A 107 -6.52 1.29 17.28
C GLN A 107 -5.33 2.24 17.49
N ASN A 108 -4.11 1.78 17.20
CA ASN A 108 -2.92 2.61 17.30
C ASN A 108 -2.92 3.77 16.29
N LEU A 109 -3.42 3.56 15.07
CA LEU A 109 -3.59 4.65 14.09
C LEU A 109 -4.56 5.71 14.62
N ASP A 110 -5.65 5.28 15.24
CA ASP A 110 -6.63 6.18 15.84
C ASP A 110 -6.00 6.99 17.00
N GLU A 111 -5.20 6.33 17.86
CA GLU A 111 -4.43 6.96 18.95
C GLU A 111 -3.39 7.96 18.42
N MET A 112 -2.78 7.68 17.26
CA MET A 112 -1.85 8.58 16.57
C MET A 112 -2.57 9.77 15.89
N GLY A 113 -3.91 9.80 15.91
CA GLY A 113 -4.74 10.80 15.27
C GLY A 113 -4.78 10.64 13.75
N LEU A 114 -4.76 9.40 13.26
CA LEU A 114 -4.88 9.01 11.86
C LEU A 114 -6.11 8.09 11.59
N PRO A 115 -7.32 8.43 12.06
CA PRO A 115 -8.49 7.56 11.89
C PRO A 115 -8.93 7.40 10.43
N GLN A 116 -8.47 8.28 9.53
CA GLN A 116 -8.72 8.20 8.09
C GLN A 116 -7.91 7.09 7.41
N VAL A 117 -6.74 6.72 7.97
CA VAL A 117 -5.91 5.65 7.44
C VAL A 117 -6.57 4.33 7.83
N LYS A 118 -6.93 3.52 6.83
CA LYS A 118 -7.63 2.25 7.05
C LYS A 118 -6.70 1.08 6.76
N LEU A 119 -6.54 0.22 7.77
CA LEU A 119 -5.87 -1.06 7.60
C LEU A 119 -6.85 -2.08 7.04
N GLU A 120 -6.36 -2.85 6.07
CA GLU A 120 -7.03 -4.04 5.62
C GLU A 120 -7.00 -5.14 6.71
N GLU A 121 -7.91 -6.09 6.60
CA GLU A 121 -7.99 -7.22 7.53
C GLU A 121 -6.66 -7.99 7.55
N ASN A 122 -6.21 -8.36 8.75
CA ASN A 122 -4.92 -9.03 8.98
C ASN A 122 -3.71 -8.25 8.41
N SER A 123 -3.72 -6.92 8.40
CA SER A 123 -2.57 -6.11 7.99
C SER A 123 -2.11 -5.15 9.08
N TYR A 124 -0.83 -4.77 9.03
CA TYR A 124 -0.20 -3.85 9.98
C TYR A 124 0.67 -2.85 9.23
N TYR A 125 0.90 -1.69 9.87
CA TYR A 125 2.12 -0.94 9.58
C TYR A 125 3.23 -1.42 10.50
N ILE A 126 4.39 -1.75 9.95
CA ILE A 126 5.59 -2.04 10.74
C ILE A 126 6.43 -0.78 10.79
N VAL A 127 6.77 -0.34 11.99
CA VAL A 127 7.52 0.90 12.20
C VAL A 127 8.82 0.61 12.91
N GLU A 128 9.88 1.27 12.45
CA GLU A 128 11.18 1.30 13.11
C GLU A 128 11.39 2.72 13.65
N TYR A 129 11.38 2.87 14.98
CA TYR A 129 11.36 4.19 15.62
C TYR A 129 12.73 4.87 15.72
N THR A 130 13.84 4.23 15.36
CA THR A 130 15.18 4.83 15.44
C THR A 130 15.43 5.75 14.24
N ASP A 131 15.07 5.28 13.05
CA ASP A 131 15.22 5.99 11.77
C ASP A 131 13.87 6.57 11.27
N GLY A 132 12.76 6.15 11.90
CA GLY A 132 11.41 6.59 11.54
C GLY A 132 10.91 5.97 10.24
N THR A 133 11.34 4.75 9.95
CA THR A 133 10.96 3.99 8.76
C THR A 133 9.63 3.30 8.99
N VAL A 134 8.80 3.24 7.94
CA VAL A 134 7.47 2.65 7.98
C VAL A 134 7.30 1.73 6.78
N TYR A 135 6.79 0.53 7.06
CA TYR A 135 6.43 -0.48 6.09
C TYR A 135 4.95 -0.84 6.22
N TYR A 136 4.31 -1.25 5.13
CA TYR A 136 2.97 -1.84 5.15
C TYR A 136 3.04 -3.33 4.86
N THR A 137 2.56 -4.20 5.76
CA THR A 137 2.81 -5.65 5.67
C THR A 137 2.24 -6.32 4.43
N LYS A 138 1.11 -5.81 3.92
CA LYS A 138 0.52 -6.34 2.69
C LYS A 138 1.31 -5.93 1.44
N GLY A 139 2.06 -4.84 1.54
CA GLY A 139 2.76 -4.21 0.42
C GLY A 139 1.82 -3.74 -0.69
N TYR A 140 2.41 -3.33 -1.79
CA TYR A 140 1.75 -2.94 -3.03
C TYR A 140 2.31 -3.74 -4.19
N GLU A 141 1.44 -4.43 -4.94
CA GLU A 141 1.85 -5.14 -6.14
C GLU A 141 1.81 -4.19 -7.35
N LEU A 142 2.97 -3.94 -7.95
CA LEU A 142 3.08 -3.23 -9.22
C LEU A 142 3.95 -4.00 -10.19
N ALA A 143 3.43 -4.25 -11.39
CA ALA A 143 4.16 -4.90 -12.48
C ALA A 143 4.85 -6.24 -12.07
N GLY A 144 4.26 -6.98 -11.12
CA GLY A 144 4.79 -8.25 -10.59
C GLY A 144 5.85 -8.11 -9.49
N SER A 145 6.07 -6.90 -8.96
CA SER A 145 6.95 -6.64 -7.81
C SER A 145 6.14 -6.10 -6.62
N ASN A 146 6.50 -6.50 -5.40
CA ASN A 146 5.85 -6.05 -4.16
C ASN A 146 6.67 -4.98 -3.46
N TYR A 147 6.05 -3.83 -3.18
CA TYR A 147 6.66 -2.66 -2.56
C TYR A 147 6.11 -2.49 -1.15
N TYR A 148 6.99 -2.40 -0.13
CA TYR A 148 6.57 -2.39 1.27
C TYR A 148 6.73 -1.04 1.96
N ASP A 149 7.52 -0.11 1.40
CA ASP A 149 7.79 1.21 1.96
C ASP A 149 7.79 2.30 0.87
N ILE A 150 7.86 3.55 1.31
CA ILE A 150 7.79 4.70 0.42
C ILE A 150 9.02 4.86 -0.48
N ASP A 151 10.22 4.50 0.00
CA ASP A 151 11.46 4.69 -0.74
C ASP A 151 11.46 3.80 -1.99
N ASN A 152 10.91 2.60 -1.86
CA ASN A 152 10.69 1.69 -2.98
C ASN A 152 9.59 2.21 -3.93
N ILE A 153 8.56 2.91 -3.43
CA ILE A 153 7.48 3.49 -4.25
C ILE A 153 7.96 4.72 -5.04
N GLU A 154 8.86 5.55 -4.49
CA GLU A 154 9.35 6.75 -5.20
C GLU A 154 10.23 6.43 -6.41
N GLY A 155 10.93 5.28 -6.40
CA GLY A 155 11.67 4.78 -7.56
C GLY A 155 10.81 4.57 -8.80
N LEU A 156 9.50 4.32 -8.63
CA LEU A 156 8.55 4.09 -9.73
C LEU A 156 8.19 5.36 -10.52
N LYS A 157 8.41 6.56 -9.96
CA LYS A 157 8.15 7.84 -10.67
C LYS A 157 9.22 8.19 -11.71
N LEU A 158 10.37 7.52 -11.70
CA LEU A 158 11.51 7.84 -12.56
C LEU A 158 11.54 7.05 -13.89
N GLU A 159 10.64 6.09 -14.09
CA GLU A 159 10.57 5.26 -15.31
C GLU A 159 9.34 5.53 -16.20
N GLN A 160 8.54 6.56 -15.92
CA GLN A 160 7.39 6.99 -16.75
C GLN A 160 7.67 8.27 -17.55
#